data_AF-A0A0A5I215-F1
#
_entry.id   AF-A0A0A5I215-F1
#
_cell.length_a   1.000
_cell.length_b   1.000
_cell.length_c   1.000
_cell.angle_alpha   90.00
_cell.angle_beta   90.00
_cell.angle_gamma   90.00
#
_symmetry.space_group_name_H-M   'P 1'
#
loop_
_entity.id
_entity.type
_entity.pdbx_description
1 polymer ?
#
loop_
_entity_poly.entity_id
_entity_poly.type
_entity_poly.pdbx_seq_one_letter_code
_entity_poly.pdbx_strand_id
1 'polypeptide(L)'
;MDDVVEKLRATREKSELLRLKQEVLNKLAELQKKEEEIDLAYDDLDDESENFSKRIEHMSQSYASFYNTTLEKDKSILTLSVAGLGFLVTFINFGGGPSYWLLALLALATMSYMICITSVITIFGMNAKYIIALTTGKVEEYKQIEVKLKKLDKRAISSFYCGLLLSLLIGLGTPLISVLDKPSLTQSVECIKLTS
;
A
#
# COMPACT_ATOMS: atom_id res chain seq x y z
N MET A 1 -7.51 -10.02 60.08
CA MET A 1 -6.90 -11.27 60.62
C MET A 1 -6.43 -11.04 62.05
N ASP A 2 -5.83 -9.87 62.31
CA ASP A 2 -5.15 -9.54 63.58
C ASP A 2 -6.07 -9.52 64.81
N ASP A 3 -7.29 -8.98 64.71
CA ASP A 3 -8.26 -8.92 65.82
C ASP A 3 -8.71 -10.31 66.32
N VAL A 4 -8.75 -11.31 65.44
CA VAL A 4 -9.09 -12.71 65.80
C VAL A 4 -7.90 -13.43 66.43
N VAL A 5 -6.69 -13.14 65.94
CA VAL A 5 -5.43 -13.69 66.47
C VAL A 5 -5.15 -13.15 67.88
N GLU A 6 -5.47 -11.88 68.12
CA GLU A 6 -5.33 -11.22 69.43
C GLU A 6 -6.33 -11.78 70.46
N LYS A 7 -7.60 -11.96 70.06
CA LYS A 7 -8.63 -12.63 70.89
C LYS A 7 -8.27 -14.08 71.22
N LEU A 8 -7.74 -14.86 70.27
CA LEU A 8 -7.26 -16.24 70.50
C LEU A 8 -6.17 -16.33 71.58
N ARG A 9 -5.33 -15.30 71.71
CA ARG A 9 -4.25 -15.22 72.69
C ARG A 9 -4.73 -14.88 74.10
N ALA A 10 -5.87 -14.20 74.23
CA ALA A 10 -6.39 -13.69 75.50
C ALA A 10 -7.42 -14.63 76.18
N THR A 11 -8.03 -15.55 75.43
CA THR A 11 -9.12 -16.41 75.90
C THR A 11 -8.63 -17.60 76.75
N ARG A 12 -9.19 -17.76 77.98
CA ARG A 12 -8.92 -18.89 78.90
C ARG A 12 -10.02 -19.99 78.89
N GLU A 13 -11.21 -19.71 78.37
CA GLU A 13 -12.34 -20.66 78.33
C GLU A 13 -12.41 -21.49 77.03
N LYS A 14 -12.64 -22.80 77.18
CA LYS A 14 -12.64 -23.78 76.08
C LYS A 14 -13.76 -23.57 75.05
N SER A 15 -14.91 -23.03 75.45
CA SER A 15 -16.07 -22.78 74.60
C SER A 15 -15.82 -21.64 73.59
N GLU A 16 -15.24 -20.54 74.05
CA GLU A 16 -14.86 -19.41 73.19
C GLU A 16 -13.71 -19.78 72.25
N LEU A 17 -12.76 -20.59 72.72
CA LEU A 17 -11.66 -21.10 71.90
C LEU A 17 -12.15 -21.94 70.72
N LEU A 18 -13.22 -22.73 70.93
CA LEU A 18 -13.86 -23.50 69.86
C LEU A 18 -14.60 -22.60 68.86
N ARG A 19 -15.27 -21.54 69.31
CA ARG A 19 -15.91 -20.56 68.41
C ARG A 19 -14.87 -19.83 67.55
N LEU A 20 -13.76 -19.37 68.15
CA LEU A 20 -12.71 -18.71 67.39
C LEU A 20 -12.02 -19.67 66.40
N LYS A 21 -11.77 -20.92 66.79
CA LYS A 21 -11.26 -21.94 65.86
C LYS A 21 -12.20 -22.11 64.66
N GLN A 22 -13.50 -22.18 64.90
CA GLN A 22 -14.48 -22.29 63.82
C GLN A 22 -14.49 -21.04 62.92
N GLU A 23 -14.39 -19.84 63.50
CA GLU A 23 -14.31 -18.58 62.74
C GLU A 23 -13.06 -18.52 61.86
N VAL A 24 -11.91 -18.95 62.38
CA VAL A 24 -10.66 -19.05 61.61
C VAL A 24 -10.82 -20.02 60.44
N LEU A 25 -11.41 -21.20 60.67
CA LEU A 25 -11.66 -22.18 59.61
C LEU A 25 -12.58 -21.62 58.52
N ASN A 26 -13.64 -20.91 58.90
CA ASN A 26 -14.55 -20.28 57.94
C ASN A 26 -13.84 -19.20 57.12
N LYS A 27 -13.00 -18.37 57.74
CA LYS A 27 -12.21 -17.34 57.02
C LYS A 27 -11.18 -17.96 56.10
N LEU A 28 -10.54 -19.07 56.48
CA LEU A 28 -9.62 -19.79 55.59
C LEU A 28 -10.36 -20.31 54.36
N ALA A 29 -11.55 -20.89 54.53
CA ALA A 29 -12.36 -21.35 53.40
C ALA A 29 -12.81 -20.19 52.49
N GLU A 30 -13.16 -19.03 53.06
CA GLU A 30 -13.51 -17.84 52.27
C GLU A 30 -12.31 -17.29 51.49
N LEU A 31 -11.12 -17.27 52.11
CA LEU A 31 -9.89 -16.83 51.44
C LEU A 31 -9.50 -17.78 50.30
N GLN A 32 -9.57 -19.09 50.51
CA GLN A 32 -9.31 -20.08 49.46
C GLN A 32 -10.25 -19.89 48.26
N LYS A 33 -11.53 -19.63 48.52
CA LYS A 33 -12.49 -19.35 47.45
C LYS A 33 -12.16 -18.07 46.70
N LYS A 34 -11.74 -17.00 47.40
CA LYS A 34 -11.34 -15.74 46.76
C LYS A 34 -10.05 -15.89 45.96
N GLU A 35 -9.11 -16.71 46.41
CA GLU A 35 -7.88 -17.03 45.67
C GLU A 35 -8.23 -17.72 44.34
N GLU A 36 -9.13 -18.70 44.36
CA GLU A 36 -9.62 -19.38 43.15
C GLU A 36 -10.40 -18.44 42.19
N GLU A 37 -11.24 -17.54 42.73
CA GLU A 37 -11.92 -16.51 41.92
C GLU A 37 -10.94 -15.52 41.29
N ILE A 38 -9.85 -15.18 41.99
CA ILE A 38 -8.79 -14.30 41.48
C ILE A 38 -8.01 -15.00 40.37
N ASP A 39 -7.62 -16.26 40.55
CA ASP A 39 -6.88 -17.02 39.54
C ASP A 39 -7.67 -17.13 38.23
N LEU A 40 -8.97 -17.45 38.31
CA LEU A 40 -9.86 -17.48 37.14
C LEU A 40 -9.96 -16.12 36.44
N ALA A 41 -10.06 -15.03 37.21
CA ALA A 41 -10.11 -13.68 36.65
C ALA A 41 -8.78 -13.26 36.00
N TYR A 42 -7.64 -13.77 36.49
CA TYR A 42 -6.34 -13.54 35.87
C TYR A 42 -6.22 -14.24 34.52
N ASP A 43 -6.65 -15.51 34.42
CA ASP A 43 -6.63 -16.26 33.16
C ASP A 43 -7.51 -15.59 32.08
N ASP A 44 -8.72 -15.14 32.44
CA ASP A 44 -9.63 -14.43 31.52
C ASP A 44 -9.00 -13.12 30.99
N LEU A 45 -8.29 -12.38 31.85
CA LEU A 45 -7.60 -11.14 31.47
C LEU A 45 -6.41 -11.41 30.55
N ASP A 46 -5.68 -12.51 30.77
CA ASP A 46 -4.55 -12.90 29.94
C ASP A 46 -5.02 -13.30 28.53
N ASP A 47 -6.09 -14.10 28.44
CA ASP A 47 -6.74 -14.46 27.18
C ASP A 47 -7.26 -13.23 26.43
N GLU A 48 -7.87 -12.26 27.12
CA GLU A 48 -8.34 -11.01 26.50
C GLU A 48 -7.16 -10.18 25.95
N SER A 49 -6.08 -10.06 26.73
CA SER A 49 -4.85 -9.35 26.37
C SER A 49 -4.17 -9.98 25.15
N GLU A 50 -4.07 -11.30 25.12
CA GLU A 50 -3.48 -12.05 24.01
C GLU A 50 -4.30 -11.87 22.73
N ASN A 51 -5.63 -11.98 22.82
CA ASN A 51 -6.54 -11.75 21.71
C ASN A 51 -6.50 -10.30 21.20
N PHE A 52 -6.37 -9.33 22.09
CA PHE A 52 -6.19 -7.94 21.74
C PHE A 52 -4.88 -7.74 20.96
N SER A 53 -3.78 -8.30 21.45
CA SER A 53 -2.46 -8.23 20.81
C SER A 53 -2.46 -8.86 19.41
N LYS A 54 -3.03 -10.07 19.27
CA LYS A 54 -3.22 -10.76 17.98
C LYS A 54 -4.00 -9.90 16.99
N ARG A 55 -5.05 -9.20 17.46
CA ARG A 55 -5.87 -8.33 16.61
C ARG A 55 -5.09 -7.12 16.13
N ILE A 56 -4.34 -6.45 17.01
CA ILE A 56 -3.50 -5.31 16.65
C ILE A 56 -2.42 -5.73 15.65
N GLU A 57 -1.77 -6.87 15.87
CA GLU A 57 -0.79 -7.42 14.96
C GLU A 57 -1.40 -7.72 13.60
N HIS A 58 -2.52 -8.46 13.56
CA HIS A 58 -3.21 -8.77 12.31
C HIS A 58 -3.62 -7.51 11.54
N MET A 59 -4.15 -6.49 12.24
CA MET A 59 -4.50 -5.21 11.62
C MET A 59 -3.26 -4.50 11.06
N SER A 60 -2.19 -4.41 11.85
CA SER A 60 -0.92 -3.79 11.44
C SER A 60 -0.35 -4.47 10.20
N GLN A 61 -0.28 -5.81 10.19
CA GLN A 61 0.20 -6.59 9.06
C GLN A 61 -0.71 -6.43 7.83
N SER A 62 -2.03 -6.41 8.02
CA SER A 62 -2.99 -6.20 6.93
C SER A 62 -2.81 -4.84 6.28
N TYR A 63 -2.67 -3.77 7.07
CA TYR A 63 -2.38 -2.43 6.56
C TYR A 63 -1.04 -2.39 5.82
N ALA A 64 0.03 -2.91 6.42
CA ALA A 64 1.35 -2.95 5.79
C ALA A 64 1.33 -3.67 4.44
N SER A 65 0.66 -4.83 4.36
CA SER A 65 0.50 -5.59 3.12
C SER A 65 -0.28 -4.82 2.04
N PHE A 66 -1.42 -4.23 2.41
CA PHE A 66 -2.24 -3.44 1.49
C PHE A 66 -1.48 -2.22 0.93
N TYR A 67 -0.76 -1.50 1.80
CA TYR A 67 0.04 -0.36 1.37
C TYR A 67 1.20 -0.78 0.48
N ASN A 68 1.91 -1.84 0.84
CA ASN A 68 3.07 -2.28 0.05
C ASN A 68 2.63 -2.70 -1.36
N THR A 69 1.58 -3.50 -1.48
CA THR A 69 1.03 -3.95 -2.78
C THR A 69 0.52 -2.78 -3.65
N THR A 70 -0.21 -1.84 -3.05
CA THR A 70 -0.74 -0.68 -3.79
C THR A 70 0.39 0.25 -4.26
N LEU A 71 1.39 0.50 -3.40
CA LEU A 71 2.55 1.34 -3.76
C LEU A 71 3.45 0.66 -4.80
N GLU A 72 3.57 -0.67 -4.76
CA GLU A 72 4.35 -1.44 -5.73
C GLU A 72 3.75 -1.37 -7.14
N LYS A 73 2.41 -1.41 -7.26
CA LYS A 73 1.71 -1.12 -8.53
C LYS A 73 2.13 0.24 -9.10
N ASP A 74 2.04 1.29 -8.29
CA ASP A 74 2.31 2.65 -8.74
C ASP A 74 3.79 2.85 -9.11
N LYS A 75 4.71 2.21 -8.38
CA LYS A 75 6.16 2.21 -8.71
C LYS A 75 6.42 1.53 -10.05
N SER A 76 5.71 0.43 -10.32
CA SER A 76 5.81 -0.28 -11.59
C SER A 76 5.31 0.58 -12.75
N ILE A 77 4.15 1.26 -12.58
CA ILE A 77 3.61 2.20 -13.58
C ILE A 77 4.58 3.37 -13.84
N LEU A 78 5.14 3.96 -12.78
CA LEU A 78 6.12 5.04 -12.91
C LEU A 78 7.35 4.59 -13.71
N THR A 79 7.93 3.44 -13.34
CA THR A 79 9.12 2.88 -13.98
C THR A 79 8.87 2.60 -15.46
N LEU A 80 7.73 1.96 -15.78
CA LEU A 80 7.36 1.63 -17.15
C LEU A 80 7.06 2.89 -17.99
N SER A 81 6.50 3.94 -17.37
CA SER A 81 6.28 5.23 -18.04
C SER A 81 7.58 5.94 -18.38
N VAL A 82 8.55 5.95 -17.45
CA VAL A 82 9.88 6.54 -17.69
C VAL A 82 10.63 5.76 -18.78
N ALA A 83 10.54 4.42 -18.76
CA ALA A 83 11.09 3.58 -19.82
C ALA A 83 10.44 3.87 -21.18
N GLY A 84 9.11 3.98 -21.24
CA GLY A 84 8.37 4.36 -22.46
C GLY A 84 8.75 5.75 -22.98
N LEU A 85 8.98 6.70 -22.09
CA LEU A 85 9.47 8.04 -22.45
C LEU A 85 10.90 7.98 -23.03
N GLY A 86 11.80 7.21 -22.43
CA GLY A 86 13.15 6.98 -22.99
C GLY A 86 13.12 6.30 -24.37
N PHE A 87 12.20 5.37 -24.56
CA PHE A 87 11.95 4.73 -25.86
C PHE A 87 11.49 5.75 -26.92
N LEU A 88 10.55 6.63 -26.59
CA LEU A 88 10.13 7.72 -27.49
C LEU A 88 11.28 8.65 -27.88
N VAL A 89 12.16 9.02 -26.93
CA VAL A 89 13.35 9.85 -27.21
C VAL A 89 14.28 9.18 -28.22
N THR A 90 14.33 7.85 -28.24
CA THR A 90 15.17 7.11 -29.20
C THR A 90 14.67 7.30 -30.63
N PHE A 91 13.35 7.31 -30.86
CA PHE A 91 12.78 7.51 -32.20
C PHE A 91 13.03 8.90 -32.78
N ILE A 92 13.17 9.92 -31.94
CA ILE A 92 13.56 11.27 -32.40
C ILE A 92 14.91 11.22 -33.12
N ASN A 93 15.81 10.34 -32.66
CA ASN A 93 17.18 10.25 -33.16
C ASN A 93 17.36 9.24 -34.32
N PHE A 94 16.37 8.39 -34.58
CA PHE A 94 16.53 7.20 -35.44
C PHE A 94 16.11 7.39 -36.92
N GLY A 95 15.64 8.58 -37.35
CA GLY A 95 15.09 8.77 -38.69
C GLY A 95 15.48 10.09 -39.35
N GLY A 96 15.82 10.03 -40.65
CA GLY A 96 15.94 11.23 -41.48
C GLY A 96 14.61 11.96 -41.53
N GLY A 97 14.53 13.13 -40.89
CA GLY A 97 13.39 14.05 -40.93
C GLY A 97 12.04 13.41 -40.58
N PRO A 98 11.57 13.44 -39.32
CA PRO A 98 10.27 12.88 -38.96
C PRO A 98 9.15 13.58 -39.73
N SER A 99 8.26 12.79 -40.35
CA SER A 99 7.00 13.30 -40.91
C SER A 99 6.23 14.06 -39.82
N TYR A 100 5.56 15.16 -40.21
CA TYR A 100 4.73 15.96 -39.30
C TYR A 100 3.74 15.10 -38.49
N TRP A 101 3.22 14.02 -39.08
CA TRP A 101 2.33 13.08 -38.40
C TRP A 101 3.02 12.29 -37.28
N LEU A 102 4.24 11.79 -37.53
CA LEU A 102 5.04 11.07 -36.54
C LEU A 102 5.41 11.98 -35.37
N LEU A 103 5.77 13.23 -35.68
CA LEU A 103 6.05 14.28 -34.70
C LEU A 103 4.84 14.56 -33.80
N ALA A 104 3.64 14.66 -34.38
CA ALA A 104 2.41 14.87 -33.63
C ALA A 104 2.08 13.68 -32.70
N LEU A 105 2.19 12.44 -33.19
CA LEU A 105 1.98 11.24 -32.39
C LEU A 105 2.99 11.14 -31.24
N LEU A 106 4.26 11.42 -31.52
CA LEU A 106 5.34 11.39 -30.54
C LEU A 106 5.15 12.44 -29.45
N ALA A 107 4.75 13.66 -29.82
CA ALA A 107 4.42 14.70 -28.87
C ALA A 107 3.23 14.30 -27.98
N LEU A 108 2.16 13.74 -28.56
CA LEU A 108 0.97 13.30 -27.82
C LEU A 108 1.28 12.13 -26.86
N ALA A 109 2.10 11.17 -27.28
CA ALA A 109 2.55 10.06 -26.45
C ALA A 109 3.40 10.57 -25.28
N THR A 110 4.33 11.48 -25.55
CA THR A 110 5.20 12.08 -24.54
C THR A 110 4.39 12.85 -23.49
N MET A 111 3.43 13.68 -23.93
CA MET A 111 2.54 14.41 -23.03
C MET A 111 1.71 13.47 -22.15
N SER A 112 1.22 12.36 -22.72
CA SER A 112 0.48 11.33 -21.97
C SER A 112 1.35 10.71 -20.87
N TYR A 113 2.59 10.33 -21.16
CA TYR A 113 3.51 9.82 -20.13
C TYR A 113 3.88 10.87 -19.08
N MET A 114 4.08 12.12 -19.46
CA MET A 114 4.35 13.22 -18.51
C MET A 114 3.18 13.42 -17.53
N ILE A 115 1.94 13.38 -18.02
CA ILE A 115 0.75 13.45 -17.16
C ILE A 115 0.67 12.25 -16.22
N CYS A 116 1.02 11.05 -16.70
CA CYS A 116 1.07 9.85 -15.87
C CYS A 116 2.12 9.98 -14.76
N ILE A 117 3.37 10.29 -15.11
CA ILE A 117 4.50 10.42 -14.18
C ILE A 117 4.19 11.43 -13.08
N THR A 118 3.75 12.65 -13.46
CA THR A 118 3.42 13.70 -12.49
C THR A 118 2.25 13.32 -11.58
N SER A 119 1.25 12.60 -12.10
CA SER A 119 0.13 12.11 -11.30
C SER A 119 0.59 11.05 -10.29
N VAL A 120 1.41 10.07 -10.71
CA VAL A 120 1.92 9.01 -9.81
C VAL A 120 2.84 9.58 -8.71
N ILE A 121 3.73 10.52 -9.05
CA ILE A 121 4.56 11.20 -8.05
C ILE A 121 3.68 11.94 -7.02
N THR A 122 2.62 12.60 -7.49
CA THR A 122 1.66 13.28 -6.61
C THR A 122 0.92 12.29 -5.71
N ILE A 123 0.53 11.12 -6.24
CA ILE A 123 -0.12 10.04 -5.47
C ILE A 123 0.79 9.59 -4.33
N PHE A 124 2.09 9.37 -4.56
CA PHE A 124 3.02 9.00 -3.49
C PHE A 124 3.07 10.04 -2.37
N GLY A 125 3.15 11.32 -2.72
CA GLY A 125 3.12 12.40 -1.73
C GLY A 125 1.79 12.50 -0.98
N MET A 126 0.67 12.24 -1.64
CA MET A 126 -0.67 12.27 -1.03
C MET A 126 -0.95 11.04 -0.17
N ASN A 127 -0.44 9.87 -0.54
CA ASN A 127 -0.54 8.64 0.26
C ASN A 127 0.14 8.82 1.62
N ALA A 128 1.32 9.47 1.67
CA ALA A 128 1.98 9.79 2.93
C ALA A 128 1.11 10.70 3.83
N LYS A 129 0.49 11.73 3.24
CA LYS A 129 -0.41 12.65 3.97
C LYS A 129 -1.69 11.95 4.44
N TYR A 130 -2.23 11.04 3.64
CA TYR A 130 -3.41 10.25 3.99
C TYR A 130 -3.17 9.42 5.25
N ILE A 131 -2.02 8.75 5.34
CA ILE A 131 -1.66 7.93 6.52
C ILE A 131 -1.58 8.80 7.78
N ILE A 132 -0.92 9.96 7.70
CA ILE A 132 -0.82 10.90 8.83
C ILE A 132 -2.21 11.38 9.27
N ALA A 133 -3.09 11.69 8.32
CA ALA A 133 -4.46 12.14 8.62
C ALA A 133 -5.30 11.01 9.27
N LEU A 134 -5.10 9.77 8.83
CA LEU A 134 -5.75 8.58 9.38
C LEU A 134 -5.32 8.34 10.85
N THR A 135 -4.01 8.41 11.14
CA THR A 135 -3.49 8.21 12.50
C THR A 135 -3.83 9.35 13.46
N THR A 136 -4.06 10.56 12.94
CA THR A 136 -4.42 11.74 13.75
C THR A 136 -5.94 11.84 14.00
N GLY A 137 -6.75 10.93 13.44
CA GLY A 137 -8.21 10.91 13.66
C GLY A 137 -8.97 12.07 13.00
N LYS A 138 -8.37 12.73 12.00
CA LYS A 138 -9.00 13.87 11.31
C LYS A 138 -9.94 13.42 10.21
N VAL A 139 -11.18 13.12 10.59
CA VAL A 139 -12.18 12.47 9.72
C VAL A 139 -12.42 13.18 8.40
N GLU A 140 -12.56 14.51 8.45
CA GLU A 140 -12.86 15.31 7.26
C GLU A 140 -11.66 15.44 6.31
N GLU A 141 -10.44 15.41 6.86
CA GLU A 141 -9.20 15.58 6.10
C GLU A 141 -8.86 14.33 5.28
N TYR A 142 -8.95 13.13 5.88
CA TYR A 142 -8.63 11.90 5.15
C TYR A 142 -9.64 11.60 4.03
N LYS A 143 -10.94 11.92 4.22
CA LYS A 143 -11.99 11.70 3.22
C LYS A 143 -11.78 12.56 1.97
N GLN A 144 -11.36 13.81 2.15
CA GLN A 144 -11.02 14.69 1.02
C GLN A 144 -9.78 14.21 0.26
N ILE A 145 -8.77 13.73 0.99
CA ILE A 145 -7.55 13.17 0.40
C ILE A 145 -7.88 11.91 -0.42
N GLU A 146 -8.75 11.04 0.09
CA GLU A 146 -9.20 9.82 -0.61
C GLU A 146 -9.87 10.11 -1.95
N VAL A 147 -10.78 11.08 -2.00
CA VAL A 147 -11.47 11.47 -3.26
C VAL A 147 -10.48 11.99 -4.29
N LYS A 148 -9.49 12.79 -3.86
CA LYS A 148 -8.43 13.30 -4.74
C LYS A 148 -7.53 12.17 -5.25
N LEU A 149 -7.14 11.26 -4.36
CA LEU A 149 -6.33 10.07 -4.71
C LEU A 149 -7.03 9.21 -5.76
N LYS A 150 -8.32 8.89 -5.59
CA LYS A 150 -9.10 8.12 -6.58
C LYS A 150 -9.16 8.79 -7.95
N LYS A 151 -9.31 10.12 -7.99
CA LYS A 151 -9.29 10.88 -9.25
C LYS A 151 -7.92 10.85 -9.92
N LEU A 152 -6.85 11.00 -9.13
CA LEU A 152 -5.48 10.96 -9.63
C LEU A 152 -5.11 9.58 -10.15
N ASP A 153 -5.46 8.51 -9.44
CA ASP A 153 -5.19 7.12 -9.85
C ASP A 153 -5.90 6.80 -11.17
N LYS A 154 -7.19 7.16 -11.31
CA LYS A 154 -7.92 7.02 -12.58
C LYS A 154 -7.26 7.80 -13.73
N ARG A 155 -6.79 9.03 -13.46
CA ARG A 155 -6.09 9.85 -14.46
C ARG A 155 -4.74 9.24 -14.85
N ALA A 156 -3.95 8.81 -13.87
CA ALA A 156 -2.65 8.19 -14.08
C ALA A 156 -2.77 6.93 -14.94
N ILE A 157 -3.71 6.05 -14.61
CA ILE A 157 -3.96 4.81 -15.35
C ILE A 157 -4.43 5.11 -16.78
N SER A 158 -5.39 6.03 -16.95
CA SER A 158 -5.90 6.37 -18.28
C SER A 158 -4.82 6.99 -19.18
N SER A 159 -4.03 7.92 -18.65
CA SER A 159 -2.91 8.53 -19.38
C SER A 159 -1.80 7.53 -19.69
N PHE A 160 -1.52 6.60 -18.78
CA PHE A 160 -0.56 5.51 -18.99
C PHE A 160 -0.94 4.66 -20.20
N TYR A 161 -2.18 4.16 -20.24
CA TYR A 161 -2.66 3.34 -21.36
C TYR A 161 -2.67 4.10 -22.68
N CYS A 162 -3.03 5.38 -22.66
CA CYS A 162 -2.98 6.23 -23.85
C CYS A 162 -1.54 6.36 -24.39
N GLY A 163 -0.58 6.68 -23.52
CA GLY A 163 0.84 6.77 -23.89
C GLY A 163 1.39 5.44 -24.41
N LEU A 164 1.02 4.33 -23.79
CA LEU A 164 1.42 2.98 -24.20
C LEU A 164 0.88 2.61 -25.59
N LEU A 165 -0.40 2.84 -25.85
CA LEU A 165 -1.01 2.57 -27.15
C LEU A 165 -0.39 3.43 -28.26
N LEU A 166 -0.18 4.72 -28.02
CA LEU A 166 0.46 5.62 -29.00
C LEU A 166 1.90 5.19 -29.28
N SER A 167 2.66 4.83 -28.25
CA SER A 167 4.05 4.38 -28.39
C SER A 167 4.16 3.06 -29.17
N LEU A 168 3.18 2.17 -29.00
CA LEU A 168 3.08 0.94 -29.78
C LEU A 168 2.78 1.23 -31.25
N LEU A 169 1.84 2.14 -31.53
CA LEU A 169 1.52 2.56 -32.90
C LEU A 169 2.73 3.21 -33.60
N ILE A 170 3.48 4.06 -32.89
CA ILE A 170 4.73 4.64 -33.38
C ILE A 170 5.72 3.51 -33.69
N GLY A 171 6.00 2.65 -32.72
CA GLY A 171 6.99 1.58 -32.85
C GLY A 171 6.73 0.65 -34.05
N LEU A 172 5.47 0.29 -34.30
CA LEU A 172 5.08 -0.54 -35.44
C LEU A 172 5.04 0.24 -36.77
N GLY A 173 4.67 1.52 -36.73
CA GLY A 173 4.54 2.35 -37.94
C GLY A 173 5.87 2.75 -38.56
N THR A 174 6.91 2.98 -37.75
CA THR A 174 8.23 3.44 -38.24
C THR A 174 8.88 2.50 -39.25
N PRO A 175 9.02 1.18 -38.98
CA PRO A 175 9.63 0.23 -39.92
C PRO A 175 8.85 0.11 -41.23
N LEU A 176 7.51 0.14 -41.18
CA LEU A 176 6.64 0.03 -42.36
C LEU A 176 6.85 1.18 -43.32
N ILE A 177 6.92 2.41 -42.80
CA ILE A 177 7.16 3.61 -43.61
C ILE A 177 8.58 3.56 -44.20
N SER A 178 9.59 3.21 -43.41
CA SER A 178 10.98 3.12 -43.89
C SER A 178 11.21 2.02 -44.93
N VAL A 179 10.39 0.97 -44.95
CA VAL A 179 10.45 -0.11 -45.95
C VAL A 179 9.68 0.26 -47.22
N LEU A 180 8.52 0.92 -47.12
CA LEU A 180 7.77 1.40 -48.29
C LEU A 180 8.46 2.56 -49.02
N ASP A 181 9.19 3.41 -48.29
CA ASP A 181 9.86 4.58 -48.84
C ASP A 181 11.25 4.28 -49.42
N LYS A 182 11.61 2.99 -49.58
CA LYS A 182 12.73 2.58 -50.43
C LYS A 182 12.24 2.56 -51.88
N PRO A 183 12.60 3.53 -52.75
CA PRO A 183 12.36 3.42 -54.17
C PRO A 183 13.27 2.34 -54.76
N SER A 184 12.83 1.09 -54.73
CA SER A 184 13.41 0.04 -55.55
C SER A 184 12.96 0.21 -57.00
N LEU A 185 13.40 1.24 -57.73
CA LEU A 185 13.33 1.23 -59.21
C LEU A 185 14.16 2.31 -59.95
N THR A 186 15.05 3.05 -59.30
CA THR A 186 15.83 4.10 -60.00
C THR A 186 17.28 3.73 -60.33
N GLN A 187 17.74 2.53 -59.96
CA GLN A 187 19.13 2.11 -60.24
C GLN A 187 19.28 1.15 -61.43
N SER A 188 18.19 0.63 -62.00
CA SER A 188 18.25 -0.29 -63.15
C SER A 188 18.10 0.39 -64.51
N VAL A 189 17.70 1.67 -64.56
CA VAL A 189 17.45 2.37 -65.84
C VAL A 189 18.72 3.05 -66.37
N GLU A 190 19.68 3.37 -65.51
CA GLU A 190 20.93 4.04 -65.93
C GLU A 190 21.95 3.07 -66.56
N CYS A 191 21.89 1.77 -66.26
CA CYS A 191 22.72 0.75 -66.91
C CYS A 191 22.28 0.39 -68.34
N ILE A 192 21.06 0.77 -68.76
CA ILE A 192 20.55 0.49 -70.11
C ILE A 192 20.86 1.63 -71.10
N LYS A 193 21.12 2.85 -70.61
CA LYS A 193 21.47 4.00 -71.46
C LYS A 193 22.96 4.12 -71.81
N LEU A 194 23.83 3.29 -71.23
CA LEU A 194 25.27 3.28 -71.52
C LEU A 194 25.69 2.19 -72.53
N THR A 195 24.72 1.48 -73.11
CA THR A 195 24.96 0.40 -74.10
C THR A 195 24.18 0.58 -75.41
N SER A 196 23.62 1.77 -75.68
CA SER A 196 22.98 2.13 -76.96
C SER A 196 23.73 3.27 -77.65
#